data_AF-A0A069NWG9-F1
#
_entry.id   AF-A0A069NWG9-F1
#
_cell.length_a   1.000
_cell.length_b   1.000
_cell.length_c   1.000
_cell.angle_alpha   90.00
_cell.angle_beta   90.00
_cell.angle_gamma   90.00
#
_symmetry.space_group_name_H-M   'P 1'
#
loop_
_entity.id
_entity.type
_entity.pdbx_description
1 polymer ?
#
loop_
_entity_poly.entity_id
_entity_poly.type
_entity_poly.pdbx_seq_one_letter_code
_entity_poly.pdbx_strand_id
1 'polypeptide(L)'
;MQKIRHPHQMAGAAIAMTILLSASSLSHAQLGATRSAADASDGTVMHRSESGLVTYRETTDAHGIVVRQYVDATGAVYAVSWRGPAMPDVHTLLGAYFQRFRDGASASAGDAGLHMARVADGDLVVENHTRLREFSGRAWLASALPSGVSATDIE
;
A
#
# COMPACT_ATOMS: atom_id res chain seq x y z
N MET A 1 69.20 34.06 -5.23
CA MET A 1 68.17 33.93 -6.29
C MET A 1 67.46 32.60 -6.13
N GLN A 2 66.12 32.65 -6.09
CA GLN A 2 65.15 31.55 -6.27
C GLN A 2 65.59 30.51 -7.33
N LYS A 3 65.33 29.19 -7.23
CA LYS A 3 64.01 28.53 -7.12
C LYS A 3 64.20 27.04 -6.74
N ILE A 4 63.49 26.59 -5.72
CA ILE A 4 63.13 25.19 -5.45
C ILE A 4 61.95 24.82 -6.36
N ARG A 5 61.91 23.59 -6.92
CA ARG A 5 60.66 22.80 -7.06
C ARG A 5 60.94 21.30 -7.00
N HIS A 6 60.43 20.68 -5.94
CA HIS A 6 60.25 19.24 -5.78
C HIS A 6 59.08 18.75 -6.65
N PRO A 7 59.20 17.63 -7.38
CA PRO A 7 58.04 16.98 -7.97
C PRO A 7 57.30 16.19 -6.89
N HIS A 8 56.18 16.74 -6.43
CA HIS A 8 55.16 16.00 -5.68
C HIS A 8 54.41 15.09 -6.67
N GLN A 9 54.65 13.79 -6.60
CA GLN A 9 53.77 12.78 -7.19
C GLN A 9 52.51 12.74 -6.31
N MET A 10 51.44 13.41 -6.75
CA MET A 10 50.14 13.31 -6.12
C MET A 10 49.47 12.00 -6.56
N ALA A 11 49.44 11.03 -5.65
CA ALA A 11 48.55 9.89 -5.74
C ALA A 11 47.10 10.39 -5.64
N GLY A 12 46.36 10.32 -6.75
CA GLY A 12 44.94 10.68 -6.80
C GLY A 12 44.13 9.70 -5.97
N ALA A 13 43.58 10.18 -4.85
CA ALA A 13 42.56 9.47 -4.10
C ALA A 13 41.24 9.52 -4.88
N ALA A 14 40.88 8.41 -5.53
CA ALA A 14 39.56 8.24 -6.12
C ALA A 14 38.54 8.06 -4.98
N ILE A 15 37.76 9.11 -4.69
CA ILE A 15 36.61 9.02 -3.80
C ILE A 15 35.50 8.35 -4.60
N ALA A 16 35.35 7.03 -4.39
CA ALA A 16 34.21 6.28 -4.87
C ALA A 16 32.97 6.76 -4.10
N MET A 17 32.18 7.63 -4.74
CA MET A 17 30.92 8.11 -4.21
C MET A 17 29.89 6.99 -4.39
N THR A 18 29.76 6.13 -3.38
CA THR A 18 28.73 5.09 -3.34
C THR A 18 27.39 5.76 -3.12
N ILE A 19 26.66 6.03 -4.21
CA ILE A 19 25.26 6.43 -4.15
C ILE A 19 24.49 5.17 -3.72
N LEU A 20 24.21 5.04 -2.42
CA LEU A 20 23.20 4.11 -1.94
C LEU A 20 21.85 4.60 -2.46
N LEU A 21 21.39 4.03 -3.56
CA LEU A 21 19.99 4.11 -3.98
C LEU A 21 19.18 3.34 -2.93
N SER A 22 18.70 4.05 -1.92
CA SER A 22 17.71 3.51 -1.00
C SER A 22 16.45 3.20 -1.80
N ALA A 23 16.28 1.94 -2.20
CA ALA A 23 15.01 1.46 -2.69
C ALA A 23 14.05 1.45 -1.50
N SER A 24 13.25 2.51 -1.36
CA SER A 24 12.14 2.53 -0.42
C SER A 24 11.16 1.43 -0.84
N SER A 25 11.24 0.28 -0.18
CA SER A 25 10.21 -0.75 -0.31
C SER A 25 8.92 -0.15 0.26
N LEU A 26 7.97 0.18 -0.61
CA LEU A 26 6.63 0.60 -0.21
C LEU A 26 5.97 -0.55 0.55
N SER A 27 6.14 -0.53 1.88
CA SER A 27 5.59 -1.54 2.77
C SER A 27 4.18 -1.09 3.12
N HIS A 28 3.20 -1.68 2.45
CA HIS A 28 1.80 -1.42 2.75
C HIS A 28 1.47 -2.04 4.10
N ALA A 29 0.91 -1.25 5.01
CA ALA A 29 0.31 -1.77 6.23
C ALA A 29 -0.83 -2.78 5.91
N GLN A 30 -0.88 -3.89 6.62
CA GLN A 30 -1.87 -4.94 6.34
C GLN A 30 -3.24 -4.56 6.92
N LEU A 31 -4.32 -5.07 6.32
CA LEU A 31 -5.67 -4.91 6.85
C LEU A 31 -5.73 -5.41 8.31
N GLY A 32 -6.26 -4.57 9.21
CA GLY A 32 -6.34 -4.80 10.65
C GLY A 32 -5.04 -4.52 11.42
N ALA A 33 -3.94 -4.15 10.76
CA ALA A 33 -2.69 -3.84 11.43
C ALA A 33 -2.65 -2.39 11.93
N THR A 34 -2.10 -2.19 13.13
CA THR A 34 -1.68 -0.89 13.66
C THR A 34 -0.18 -0.73 13.41
N ARG A 35 0.26 0.40 12.82
CA ARG A 35 1.70 0.68 12.70
C ARG A 35 2.32 0.77 14.09
N SER A 36 3.47 0.13 14.29
CA SER A 36 4.37 0.50 15.39
C SER A 36 5.04 1.85 15.06
N ALA A 37 5.30 2.66 16.08
CA ALA A 37 5.86 4.02 15.93
C ALA A 37 7.15 4.09 15.09
N ALA A 38 7.91 3.00 14.99
CA ALA A 38 9.12 2.89 14.17
C ALA A 38 8.87 2.92 12.65
N ASP A 39 7.67 2.57 12.20
CA ASP A 39 7.29 2.52 10.77
C ASP A 39 6.65 3.86 10.32
N ALA A 40 6.37 4.77 11.26
CA ALA A 40 5.75 6.07 10.97
C ALA A 40 6.67 7.07 10.24
N SER A 41 7.96 6.76 10.09
CA SER A 41 8.97 7.61 9.45
C SER A 41 8.95 7.57 7.92
N ASP A 42 8.03 6.84 7.30
CA ASP A 42 8.00 6.54 5.86
C ASP A 42 7.61 7.70 4.93
N GLY A 43 7.57 8.95 5.43
CA GLY A 43 7.27 10.14 4.60
C GLY A 43 5.88 10.13 3.92
N THR A 44 5.05 9.12 4.18
CA THR A 44 3.75 8.95 3.54
C THR A 44 2.78 10.02 4.03
N VAL A 45 2.31 10.84 3.09
CA VAL A 45 1.36 11.92 3.38
C VAL A 45 0.01 11.34 3.79
N MET A 46 -0.59 11.91 4.82
CA MET A 46 -1.94 11.58 5.24
C MET A 46 -2.94 12.44 4.50
N HIS A 47 -3.87 11.80 3.79
CA HIS A 47 -4.95 12.44 3.06
C HIS A 47 -6.25 12.32 3.83
N ARG A 48 -7.17 13.25 3.57
CA ARG A 48 -8.53 13.23 4.08
C ARG A 48 -9.49 13.37 2.89
N SER A 49 -10.57 12.61 2.89
CA SER A 49 -11.61 12.74 1.86
C SER A 49 -12.24 14.13 1.87
N GLU A 50 -12.89 14.51 0.77
CA GLU A 50 -13.63 15.78 0.69
C GLU A 50 -14.73 15.88 1.75
N SER A 51 -15.38 14.74 2.06
CA SER A 51 -16.38 14.65 3.15
C SER A 51 -15.78 14.80 4.55
N GLY A 52 -14.47 14.64 4.69
CA GLY A 52 -13.76 14.65 5.96
C GLY A 52 -13.96 13.39 6.82
N LEU A 53 -14.78 12.44 6.37
CA LEU A 53 -15.16 11.23 7.12
C LEU A 53 -14.04 10.20 7.18
N VAL A 54 -13.23 10.11 6.13
CA VAL A 54 -12.15 9.12 6.05
C VAL A 54 -10.79 9.77 5.90
N THR A 55 -9.81 9.16 6.55
CA THR A 55 -8.40 9.54 6.46
C THR A 55 -7.64 8.33 5.90
N TYR A 56 -6.80 8.55 4.89
CA TYR A 56 -6.08 7.47 4.21
C TYR A 56 -4.67 7.87 3.80
N ARG A 57 -3.79 6.88 3.74
CA ARG A 57 -2.46 7.00 3.12
C ARG A 57 -2.55 6.50 1.69
N GLU A 58 -1.88 7.17 0.77
CA GLU A 58 -1.81 6.75 -0.62
C GLU A 58 -0.36 6.46 -1.01
N THR A 59 -0.16 5.36 -1.71
CA THR A 59 1.12 4.93 -2.26
C THR A 59 0.92 4.55 -3.72
N THR A 60 1.94 4.76 -4.56
CA THR A 60 1.94 4.32 -5.95
C THR A 60 3.23 3.56 -6.20
N ASP A 61 3.12 2.32 -6.66
CA ASP A 61 4.29 1.49 -6.94
C ASP A 61 4.91 1.77 -8.33
N ALA A 62 6.02 1.11 -8.63
CA ALA A 62 6.73 1.25 -9.90
C ALA A 62 5.93 0.77 -11.12
N HIS A 63 4.86 0.01 -10.90
CA HIS A 63 3.94 -0.48 -11.93
C HIS A 63 2.71 0.42 -12.11
N GLY A 64 2.63 1.53 -11.37
CA GLY A 64 1.50 2.46 -11.43
C GLY A 64 0.26 1.96 -10.70
N ILE A 65 0.43 1.00 -9.78
CA ILE A 65 -0.67 0.56 -8.90
C ILE A 65 -0.74 1.54 -7.74
N VAL A 66 -1.88 2.23 -7.65
CA VAL A 66 -2.21 3.11 -6.54
C VAL A 66 -2.91 2.28 -5.48
N VAL A 67 -2.43 2.36 -4.23
CA VAL A 67 -3.05 1.73 -3.08
C VAL A 67 -3.38 2.80 -2.04
N ARG A 68 -4.60 2.75 -1.51
CA ARG A 68 -5.02 3.56 -0.37
C ARG A 68 -5.22 2.70 0.86
N GLN A 69 -4.78 3.21 2.00
CA GLN A 69 -4.90 2.56 3.28
C GLN A 69 -5.66 3.47 4.23
N TYR A 70 -6.89 3.09 4.57
CA TYR A 70 -7.79 3.87 5.39
C TYR A 70 -7.55 3.57 6.85
N VAL A 71 -7.29 4.61 7.64
CA VAL A 71 -6.88 4.49 9.03
C VAL A 71 -7.92 5.09 9.96
N ASP A 72 -8.17 4.41 11.08
CA ASP A 72 -9.02 4.93 12.14
C ASP A 72 -8.25 5.90 13.06
N ALA A 73 -8.92 6.40 14.10
CA ALA A 73 -8.33 7.32 15.07
C ALA A 73 -7.18 6.69 15.91
N THR A 74 -7.11 5.36 15.96
CA THR A 74 -6.04 4.62 16.64
C THR A 74 -4.85 4.36 15.71
N GLY A 75 -5.01 4.61 14.41
CA GLY A 75 -4.01 4.33 13.38
C GLY A 75 -4.09 2.89 12.85
N ALA A 76 -5.16 2.15 13.15
CA ALA A 76 -5.41 0.83 12.59
C ALA A 76 -5.95 0.95 11.16
N VAL A 77 -5.46 0.11 10.25
CA VAL A 77 -5.98 0.04 8.87
C VAL A 77 -7.27 -0.77 8.87
N TYR A 78 -8.43 -0.11 8.73
CA TYR A 78 -9.73 -0.80 8.70
C TYR A 78 -10.20 -1.13 7.27
N ALA A 79 -9.62 -0.46 6.27
CA ALA A 79 -9.88 -0.71 4.87
C ALA A 79 -8.66 -0.41 3.99
N VAL A 80 -8.61 -1.06 2.83
CA VAL A 80 -7.65 -0.79 1.76
C VAL A 80 -8.38 -0.74 0.42
N SER A 81 -7.90 0.08 -0.49
CA SER A 81 -8.36 0.08 -1.88
C SER A 81 -7.20 0.19 -2.84
N TRP A 82 -7.42 -0.24 -4.07
CA TRP A 82 -6.40 -0.21 -5.10
C TRP A 82 -6.98 0.05 -6.47
N ARG A 83 -6.14 0.62 -7.33
CA ARG A 83 -6.41 0.76 -8.76
C ARG A 83 -5.11 0.80 -9.56
N GLY A 84 -5.15 0.29 -10.78
CA GLY A 84 -3.99 0.38 -11.68
C GLY A 84 -4.03 -0.59 -12.85
N PRO A 85 -2.95 -0.66 -13.64
CA PRO A 85 -2.88 -1.52 -14.82
C PRO A 85 -2.71 -3.02 -14.47
N ALA A 86 -2.48 -3.34 -13.19
CA ALA A 86 -2.30 -4.69 -12.67
C ALA A 86 -2.88 -4.81 -11.25
N MET A 87 -3.02 -6.05 -10.78
CA MET A 87 -3.46 -6.35 -9.42
C MET A 87 -2.30 -6.17 -8.44
N PRO A 88 -2.51 -5.52 -7.26
CA PRO A 88 -1.49 -5.49 -6.22
C PRO A 88 -1.26 -6.89 -5.63
N ASP A 89 -0.23 -7.02 -4.79
CA ASP A 89 -0.08 -8.18 -3.91
C ASP A 89 -1.17 -8.18 -2.82
N VAL A 90 -2.33 -8.76 -3.17
CA VAL A 90 -3.50 -8.89 -2.29
C VAL A 90 -3.18 -9.74 -1.05
N HIS A 91 -2.24 -10.68 -1.13
CA HIS A 91 -1.79 -11.45 0.03
C HIS A 91 -1.17 -10.54 1.07
N THR A 92 -0.26 -9.65 0.64
CA THR A 92 0.36 -8.67 1.52
C THR A 92 -0.68 -7.69 2.07
N LEU A 93 -1.57 -7.15 1.24
CA LEU A 93 -2.59 -6.19 1.67
C LEU A 93 -3.56 -6.76 2.72
N LEU A 94 -4.04 -7.99 2.54
CA LEU A 94 -5.02 -8.59 3.44
C LEU A 94 -4.37 -9.25 4.66
N GLY A 95 -3.11 -9.67 4.57
CA GLY A 95 -2.38 -10.30 5.66
C GLY A 95 -3.14 -11.48 6.27
N ALA A 96 -3.44 -11.39 7.56
CA ALA A 96 -4.15 -12.44 8.31
C ALA A 96 -5.53 -12.80 7.70
N TYR A 97 -6.15 -11.87 6.97
CA TYR A 97 -7.45 -12.07 6.34
C TYR A 97 -7.38 -12.78 4.97
N PHE A 98 -6.18 -12.98 4.41
CA PHE A 98 -6.04 -13.53 3.06
C PHE A 98 -6.57 -14.96 2.91
N GLN A 99 -6.43 -15.81 3.94
CA GLN A 99 -6.98 -17.17 3.89
C GLN A 99 -8.51 -17.17 3.79
N ARG A 100 -9.19 -16.32 4.58
CA ARG A 100 -10.66 -16.16 4.49
C ARG A 100 -11.10 -15.68 3.11
N PHE A 101 -10.36 -14.72 2.54
CA PHE A 101 -10.61 -14.30 1.16
C PHE A 101 -10.50 -15.47 0.17
N ARG A 102 -9.48 -16.32 0.29
CA ARG A 102 -9.31 -17.50 -0.57
C ARG A 102 -10.43 -18.52 -0.40
N ASP A 103 -10.82 -18.79 0.83
CA ASP A 103 -11.89 -19.73 1.15
C ASP A 103 -13.22 -19.25 0.55
N GLY A 104 -13.57 -17.99 0.79
CA GLY A 104 -14.77 -17.38 0.21
C GLY A 104 -14.72 -17.27 -1.32
N ALA A 105 -13.55 -16.96 -1.90
CA ALA A 105 -13.37 -16.95 -3.35
C ALA A 105 -13.55 -18.33 -3.98
N SER A 106 -13.09 -19.40 -3.31
CA SER A 106 -13.26 -20.77 -3.78
C SER A 106 -14.71 -21.24 -3.73
N ALA A 107 -15.45 -20.80 -2.70
CA ALA A 107 -16.89 -21.07 -2.58
C ALA A 107 -17.71 -20.35 -3.66
N SER A 108 -17.30 -19.14 -4.05
CA SER A 108 -17.99 -18.32 -5.07
C SER A 108 -17.55 -18.60 -6.51
N ALA A 109 -16.50 -19.41 -6.73
CA ALA A 109 -15.93 -19.67 -8.05
C ALA A 109 -16.89 -20.33 -9.05
N GLY A 110 -18.04 -20.86 -8.58
CA GLY A 110 -19.10 -21.40 -9.43
C GLY A 110 -19.99 -20.36 -10.12
N ASP A 111 -20.01 -19.09 -9.67
CA ASP A 111 -21.06 -18.13 -10.06
C ASP A 111 -20.57 -16.94 -10.91
N ALA A 112 -19.34 -16.46 -10.72
CA ALA A 112 -18.71 -15.44 -11.55
C ALA A 112 -17.20 -15.39 -11.23
N GLY A 113 -16.33 -15.50 -12.23
CA GLY A 113 -14.88 -15.52 -12.02
C GLY A 113 -14.35 -14.38 -11.14
N LEU A 114 -13.18 -14.59 -10.53
CA LEU A 114 -12.52 -13.72 -9.55
C LEU A 114 -12.37 -12.24 -9.93
N HIS A 115 -12.55 -11.92 -11.23
CA HIS A 115 -12.49 -10.57 -11.80
C HIS A 115 -13.78 -9.74 -11.59
N MET A 116 -14.86 -10.36 -11.08
CA MET A 116 -16.11 -9.69 -10.69
C MET A 116 -16.63 -10.18 -9.33
N ALA A 117 -15.72 -10.62 -8.46
CA ALA A 117 -16.05 -11.29 -7.22
C ALA A 117 -16.16 -10.30 -6.05
N ARG A 118 -17.34 -10.25 -5.45
CA ARG A 118 -17.50 -9.84 -4.06
C ARG A 118 -17.34 -11.08 -3.20
N VAL A 119 -16.35 -11.09 -2.33
CA VAL A 119 -16.21 -12.10 -1.27
C VAL A 119 -16.64 -11.43 0.02
N ALA A 120 -17.70 -11.94 0.63
CA ALA A 120 -18.12 -11.55 1.97
C ALA A 120 -18.04 -12.80 2.85
N ASP A 121 -17.02 -12.87 3.70
CA ASP A 121 -16.82 -13.97 4.65
C ASP A 121 -16.66 -13.41 6.07
N GLY A 122 -17.71 -13.57 6.86
CA GLY A 122 -17.82 -12.99 8.20
C GLY A 122 -17.65 -11.48 8.17
N ASP A 123 -16.55 -11.02 8.78
CA ASP A 123 -16.23 -9.59 8.92
C ASP A 123 -15.51 -9.00 7.70
N LEU A 124 -14.88 -9.85 6.88
CA LEU A 124 -14.12 -9.42 5.72
C LEU A 124 -15.02 -9.28 4.50
N VAL A 125 -15.00 -8.11 3.87
CA VAL A 125 -15.57 -7.89 2.55
C VAL A 125 -14.46 -7.49 1.59
N VAL A 126 -14.39 -8.14 0.44
CA VAL A 126 -13.47 -7.83 -0.67
C VAL A 126 -14.28 -7.69 -1.95
N GLU A 127 -14.08 -6.61 -2.68
CA GLU A 127 -14.72 -6.33 -3.95
C GLU A 127 -13.65 -6.08 -5.02
N ASN A 128 -13.73 -6.81 -6.12
CA ASN A 128 -12.84 -6.66 -7.26
C ASN A 128 -13.61 -6.28 -8.52
N HIS A 129 -13.03 -5.38 -9.30
CA HIS A 129 -13.57 -4.92 -10.56
C HIS A 129 -12.47 -4.84 -11.61
N THR A 130 -12.83 -5.06 -12.87
CA THR A 130 -11.94 -4.81 -14.00
C THR A 130 -12.72 -4.09 -15.10
N ARG A 131 -12.22 -2.92 -15.51
CA ARG A 131 -12.80 -2.08 -16.57
C ARG A 131 -11.67 -1.65 -17.49
N LEU A 132 -11.80 -1.86 -18.80
CA LEU A 132 -10.85 -1.33 -19.80
C LEU A 132 -9.35 -1.62 -19.50
N ARG A 133 -9.02 -2.81 -18.95
CA ARG A 133 -7.66 -3.21 -18.53
C ARG A 133 -7.10 -2.45 -17.32
N GLU A 134 -7.96 -1.75 -16.59
CA GLU A 134 -7.69 -1.26 -15.24
C GLU A 134 -8.29 -2.23 -14.22
N PHE A 135 -7.46 -2.69 -13.30
CA PHE A 135 -7.87 -3.43 -12.12
C PHE A 135 -8.16 -2.45 -11.02
N SER A 136 -9.30 -2.61 -10.35
CA SER A 136 -9.60 -1.88 -9.13
C SER A 136 -10.30 -2.76 -8.13
N GLY A 137 -10.22 -2.40 -6.87
CA GLY A 137 -10.87 -3.15 -5.81
C GLY A 137 -10.69 -2.52 -4.46
N ARG A 138 -11.40 -3.06 -3.49
CA ARG A 138 -11.38 -2.61 -2.10
C ARG A 138 -11.64 -3.78 -1.17
N ALA A 139 -11.08 -3.67 0.02
CA ALA A 139 -11.32 -4.61 1.10
C ALA A 139 -11.48 -3.87 2.42
N TRP A 140 -12.42 -4.31 3.25
CA TRP A 140 -12.66 -3.72 4.55
C TRP A 140 -13.18 -4.73 5.57
N LEU A 141 -13.05 -4.36 6.83
CA LEU A 141 -13.63 -5.08 7.97
C LEU A 141 -14.93 -4.37 8.36
N ALA A 142 -16.06 -5.06 8.24
CA ALA A 142 -17.38 -4.45 8.47
C ALA A 142 -17.55 -3.96 9.91
N SER A 143 -16.98 -4.67 10.88
CA SER A 143 -17.01 -4.36 12.30
C SER A 143 -16.04 -3.25 12.71
N ALA A 144 -15.04 -2.95 11.87
CA ALA A 144 -14.02 -1.93 12.15
C ALA A 144 -14.29 -0.60 11.46
N LEU A 145 -15.42 -0.45 10.75
CA LEU A 145 -15.80 0.84 10.17
C LEU A 145 -15.99 1.89 11.28
N PRO A 146 -15.31 3.04 11.21
CA PRO A 146 -15.53 4.13 12.17
C PRO A 146 -16.97 4.63 12.15
N SER A 147 -17.40 5.24 13.26
CA SER A 147 -18.75 5.80 13.35
C SER A 147 -19.01 6.83 12.24
N GLY A 148 -20.07 6.62 11.47
CA GLY A 148 -20.44 7.48 10.35
C GLY A 148 -19.73 7.18 9.03
N VAL A 149 -18.75 6.27 9.01
CA VAL A 149 -18.10 5.77 7.79
C VAL A 149 -18.86 4.55 7.28
N SER A 150 -19.10 4.52 5.98
CA SER A 150 -19.74 3.41 5.27
C SER A 150 -18.83 2.86 4.17
N ALA A 151 -19.18 1.71 3.60
CA ALA A 151 -18.40 1.13 2.50
C ALA A 151 -18.33 2.04 1.26
N THR A 152 -19.30 2.96 1.08
CA THR A 152 -19.28 3.91 -0.04
C THR A 152 -18.27 5.04 0.12
N ASP A 153 -17.71 5.22 1.32
CA ASP A 153 -16.63 6.17 1.58
C ASP A 153 -15.23 5.58 1.24
N ILE A 154 -15.20 4.31 0.82
CA ILE A 154 -13.99 3.56 0.43
C ILE A 154 -13.95 3.49 -1.11
N GLU A 155 -12.97 4.16 -1.70
CA GLU A 155 -12.85 4.41 -3.15
C GLU A 155 -11.96 3.41 -3.86
#